data_AF-A0A800A6G1-F1
#
_entry.id   AF-A0A800A6G1-F1
#
_cell.length_a   1.000
_cell.length_b   1.000
_cell.length_c   1.000
_cell.angle_alpha   90.00
_cell.angle_beta   90.00
_cell.angle_gamma   90.00
#
_symmetry.space_group_name_H-M   'P 1'
#
loop_
_entity.id
_entity.type
_entity.pdbx_description
1 polymer ?
#
loop_
_entity_poly.entity_id
_entity_poly.type
_entity_poly.pdbx_seq_one_letter_code
_entity_poly.pdbx_strand_id
1 'polypeptide(L)'
;MRRRLSALSGLGAVAVAAPLLDLYGRNPEVFVANRTSAAQIFLFGLLIAAAVPLVALAVLLVAQAGGSRASRIAYRVMTGILALALGLVVTRKLFADSNVWALLLAVAIAAGLFLAHRRVESVFVYFAVVLPAVFVLFVSASATARLI
;
A
#
# COMPACT_ATOMS: atom_id res chain seq x y z
N MET A 1 2.30 -19.68 1.46
CA MET A 1 1.31 -18.58 1.32
C MET A 1 1.58 -17.42 2.29
N ARG A 2 1.56 -17.66 3.62
CA ARG A 2 1.71 -16.62 4.66
C ARG A 2 2.81 -15.58 4.40
N ARG A 3 4.05 -16.01 4.14
CA ARG A 3 5.19 -15.09 3.89
C ARG A 3 4.97 -14.17 2.67
N ARG A 4 4.39 -14.68 1.58
CA ARG A 4 4.06 -13.89 0.38
C ARG A 4 2.99 -12.85 0.68
N LEU A 5 1.96 -13.24 1.44
CA LEU A 5 0.90 -12.32 1.87
C LEU A 5 1.47 -11.22 2.75
N SER A 6 2.25 -11.55 3.78
CA SER A 6 2.88 -10.56 4.67
C SER A 6 3.78 -9.59 3.91
N ALA A 7 4.57 -10.07 2.94
CA ALA A 7 5.40 -9.20 2.10
C ALA A 7 4.56 -8.25 1.24
N LEU A 8 3.47 -8.72 0.61
CA LEU A 8 2.55 -7.86 -0.15
C LEU A 8 1.81 -6.88 0.75
N SER A 9 1.42 -7.30 1.96
CA SER A 9 0.79 -6.42 2.95
C SER A 9 1.73 -5.31 3.39
N GLY A 10 2.99 -5.62 3.73
CA GLY A 10 3.96 -4.61 4.12
C GLY A 10 4.30 -3.65 2.99
N LEU A 11 4.47 -4.16 1.76
CA LEU A 11 4.69 -3.30 0.59
C LEU A 11 3.45 -2.45 0.27
N GLY A 12 2.25 -3.01 0.40
CA GLY A 12 0.98 -2.29 0.28
C GLY A 12 0.78 -1.23 1.35
N ALA A 13 1.27 -1.47 2.57
CA ALA A 13 1.23 -0.49 3.66
C ALA A 13 1.97 0.79 3.26
N VAL A 14 3.20 0.67 2.76
CA VAL A 14 4.03 1.83 2.41
C VAL A 14 3.69 2.43 1.05
N ALA A 15 3.26 1.61 0.08
CA ALA A 15 2.98 2.06 -1.28
C ALA A 15 1.58 2.64 -1.45
N VAL A 16 0.61 2.22 -0.63
CA VAL A 16 -0.81 2.54 -0.82
C VAL A 16 -1.46 3.06 0.47
N ALA A 17 -1.47 2.27 1.54
CA ALA A 17 -2.26 2.63 2.73
C ALA A 17 -1.72 3.90 3.41
N ALA A 18 -0.41 3.99 3.64
CA ALA A 18 0.25 5.16 4.23
C ALA A 18 -0.01 6.46 3.45
N PRO A 19 0.28 6.56 2.13
CA PRO A 19 0.04 7.79 1.40
C PRO A 19 -1.45 8.16 1.30
N LEU A 20 -2.36 7.18 1.16
CA LEU A 20 -3.79 7.46 1.11
C LEU A 20 -4.32 7.94 2.47
N LEU A 21 -3.99 7.23 3.56
CA LEU A 21 -4.44 7.63 4.89
C LEU A 21 -3.81 8.95 5.33
N ASP A 22 -2.57 9.25 4.92
CA ASP A 22 -1.95 10.55 5.14
C ASP A 22 -2.67 11.67 4.35
N LEU A 23 -3.02 11.41 3.08
CA LEU A 23 -3.78 12.33 2.25
C LEU A 23 -5.15 12.66 2.87
N TYR A 24 -5.93 11.64 3.22
CA TYR A 24 -7.26 11.84 3.82
C TYR A 24 -7.19 12.28 5.28
N GLY A 25 -6.11 11.97 6.00
CA GLY A 25 -5.89 12.39 7.38
C GLY A 25 -5.57 13.87 7.50
N ARG A 26 -4.96 14.47 6.46
CA ARG A 26 -4.68 15.91 6.39
C ARG A 26 -5.81 16.74 5.78
N ASN A 27 -6.79 16.10 5.13
CA ASN A 27 -7.88 16.77 4.42
C ASN A 27 -9.27 16.36 4.98
N PRO A 28 -9.60 16.75 6.22
CA PRO A 28 -10.87 16.39 6.87
C PRO A 28 -12.10 16.95 6.14
N GLU A 29 -11.94 18.05 5.40
CA GLU A 29 -13.00 18.71 4.64
C GLU A 29 -13.71 17.76 3.66
N VAL A 30 -13.00 16.76 3.13
CA VAL A 30 -13.59 15.75 2.24
C VAL A 30 -14.70 14.96 2.96
N PHE A 31 -14.52 14.63 4.24
CA PHE A 31 -15.52 13.91 5.03
C PHE A 31 -16.66 14.82 5.47
N VAL A 32 -16.36 16.07 5.81
CA VAL A 32 -17.37 17.08 6.18
C VAL A 32 -18.28 17.39 5.00
N ALA A 33 -17.72 17.62 3.81
CA ALA A 33 -18.46 17.90 2.59
C ALA A 33 -19.41 16.75 2.22
N ASN A 34 -19.00 15.50 2.46
CA ASN A 34 -19.81 14.32 2.23
C ASN A 34 -20.73 13.94 3.42
N ARG A 35 -20.78 14.75 4.48
CA ARG A 35 -21.54 14.47 5.72
C ARG A 35 -21.28 13.06 6.27
N THR A 36 -20.03 12.63 6.20
CA THR A 36 -19.61 11.27 6.57
C THR A 36 -19.62 11.12 8.09
N SER A 37 -20.21 10.04 8.61
CA SER A 37 -20.25 9.77 10.05
C SER A 37 -18.91 9.23 10.56
N ALA A 38 -18.64 9.36 11.87
CA ALA A 38 -17.44 8.81 12.52
C ALA A 38 -17.22 7.32 12.20
N ALA A 39 -18.29 6.51 12.22
CA ALA A 39 -18.24 5.10 11.89
C ALA A 39 -17.83 4.86 10.42
N GLN A 40 -18.31 5.69 9.49
CA GLN A 40 -17.93 5.61 8.07
C GLN A 40 -16.47 6.02 7.84
N ILE A 41 -15.96 7.03 8.56
CA ILE A 41 -14.56 7.44 8.49
C ILE A 41 -13.64 6.34 9.02
N PHE A 42 -14.00 5.73 10.16
CA PHE A 42 -13.26 4.60 10.72
C PHE A 42 -13.25 3.41 9.75
N LEU A 43 -14.42 3.06 9.20
CA LEU A 43 -14.55 1.98 8.23
C LEU A 43 -13.75 2.26 6.96
N PHE A 44 -13.74 3.50 6.47
CA PHE A 44 -12.89 3.92 5.36
C PHE A 44 -11.41 3.66 5.67
N GLY A 45 -10.93 4.10 6.82
CA GLY A 45 -9.54 3.88 7.23
C GLY A 45 -9.18 2.39 7.28
N LEU A 46 -10.08 1.57 7.83
CA LEU A 46 -9.94 0.13 7.94
C LEU A 46 -9.94 -0.53 6.56
N LEU A 47 -10.82 -0.11 5.65
CA LEU A 47 -10.90 -0.63 4.29
C LEU A 47 -9.63 -0.30 3.50
N ILE A 48 -9.12 0.93 3.59
CA ILE A 48 -7.86 1.30 2.93
C ILE A 48 -6.68 0.46 3.47
N ALA A 49 -6.62 0.26 4.78
CA ALA A 49 -5.61 -0.60 5.39
C ALA A 49 -5.74 -2.07 4.92
N ALA A 50 -6.96 -2.61 4.88
CA ALA A 50 -7.21 -4.00 4.53
C ALA A 50 -7.23 -4.28 3.02
N ALA A 51 -7.39 -3.25 2.17
CA ALA A 51 -7.62 -3.42 0.73
C ALA A 51 -6.52 -4.23 0.04
N VAL A 52 -5.25 -3.82 0.17
CA VAL A 52 -4.14 -4.53 -0.48
C VAL A 52 -3.98 -5.96 0.07
N PRO A 53 -3.98 -6.21 1.40
CA PRO A 53 -3.98 -7.57 1.93
C PRO A 53 -5.13 -8.46 1.42
N LEU A 54 -6.36 -7.94 1.36
CA LEU A 54 -7.53 -8.71 0.92
C LEU A 54 -7.46 -9.04 -0.57
N VAL A 55 -7.10 -8.07 -1.41
CA VAL A 55 -6.90 -8.28 -2.86
C VAL A 55 -5.76 -9.27 -3.10
N ALA A 56 -4.64 -9.13 -2.37
CA ALA A 56 -3.52 -10.06 -2.45
C ALA A 56 -3.92 -11.48 -2.06
N LEU A 57 -4.67 -11.64 -0.97
CA LEU A 57 -5.17 -12.94 -0.56
C LEU A 57 -6.07 -13.55 -1.64
N ALA A 58 -7.05 -12.82 -2.14
CA ALA A 58 -7.97 -13.29 -3.18
C ALA A 58 -7.23 -13.71 -4.45
N VAL A 59 -6.35 -12.85 -4.97
CA VAL A 59 -5.54 -13.14 -6.17
C VAL A 59 -4.66 -14.37 -5.96
N LEU A 60 -3.99 -14.49 -4.81
CA LEU A 60 -3.13 -15.63 -4.53
C LEU A 60 -3.90 -16.93 -4.34
N LEU A 61 -5.12 -16.90 -3.78
CA LEU A 61 -5.99 -18.06 -3.66
C LEU A 61 -6.46 -18.54 -5.04
N VAL A 62 -6.97 -17.64 -5.87
CA VAL A 62 -7.39 -17.97 -7.25
C VAL A 62 -6.19 -18.49 -8.06
N ALA A 63 -5.04 -17.84 -7.96
CA ALA A 63 -3.84 -18.27 -8.66
C ALA A 63 -3.27 -19.61 -8.16
N GLN A 64 -3.54 -19.99 -6.90
CA GLN A 64 -3.19 -21.33 -6.42
C GLN A 64 -4.07 -22.43 -7.04
N ALA A 65 -5.35 -22.14 -7.29
CA ALA A 65 -6.23 -23.09 -7.98
C ALA A 65 -5.73 -23.40 -9.40
N GLY A 66 -5.09 -22.43 -10.06
CA GLY A 66 -4.39 -22.62 -11.34
C GLY A 66 -2.98 -23.23 -11.25
N GLY A 67 -2.55 -23.67 -10.06
CA GLY A 67 -1.27 -24.35 -9.83
C GLY A 67 -0.10 -23.47 -9.37
N SER A 68 1.02 -24.12 -9.07
CA SER A 68 2.18 -23.48 -8.44
C SER A 68 2.87 -22.42 -9.31
N ARG A 69 2.79 -22.55 -10.63
CA ARG A 69 3.32 -21.57 -11.59
C ARG A 69 2.48 -20.29 -11.59
N ALA A 70 1.15 -20.42 -11.68
CA ALA A 70 0.23 -19.28 -11.67
C ALA A 70 0.37 -18.46 -10.38
N SER A 71 0.39 -19.12 -9.21
CA SER A 71 0.63 -18.46 -7.92
C SER A 71 1.97 -17.70 -7.85
N ARG A 72 3.03 -18.23 -8.49
CA ARG A 72 4.34 -17.57 -8.54
C ARG A 72 4.33 -16.33 -9.44
N ILE A 73 3.66 -16.42 -10.59
CA ILE A 73 3.51 -15.29 -11.52
C ILE A 73 2.68 -14.20 -10.87
N ALA A 74 1.52 -14.53 -10.30
CA ALA A 74 0.65 -13.59 -9.60
C ALA A 74 1.41 -12.81 -8.51
N TYR A 75 2.16 -13.52 -7.67
CA TYR A 75 2.97 -12.89 -6.62
C TYR A 75 4.01 -11.91 -7.19
N ARG A 76 4.71 -12.27 -8.27
CA ARG A 76 5.72 -11.41 -8.91
C ARG A 76 5.09 -10.18 -9.54
N VAL A 77 3.96 -10.34 -10.23
CA VAL A 77 3.22 -9.24 -10.85
C VAL A 77 2.74 -8.26 -9.78
N MET A 78 2.11 -8.74 -8.71
CA MET A 78 1.66 -7.88 -7.61
C MET A 78 2.82 -7.15 -6.94
N THR A 79 3.94 -7.84 -6.71
CA THR A 79 5.14 -7.21 -6.14
C THR A 79 5.68 -6.12 -7.06
N GLY A 80 5.73 -6.36 -8.37
CA GLY A 80 6.17 -5.36 -9.35
C GLY A 80 5.25 -4.14 -9.39
N ILE A 81 3.93 -4.33 -9.38
CA ILE A 81 2.95 -3.24 -9.35
C ILE A 81 3.11 -2.39 -8.09
N LEU A 82 3.19 -3.03 -6.92
CA LEU A 82 3.33 -2.30 -5.64
C LEU A 82 4.71 -1.63 -5.51
N ALA A 83 5.77 -2.24 -6.04
CA ALA A 83 7.10 -1.63 -6.07
C ALA A 83 7.13 -0.41 -6.99
N LEU A 84 6.45 -0.46 -8.13
CA LEU A 84 6.27 0.69 -9.01
C LEU A 84 5.45 1.80 -8.35
N ALA A 85 4.35 1.45 -7.70
CA ALA A 85 3.55 2.42 -6.93
C ALA A 85 4.40 3.10 -5.84
N LEU A 86 5.19 2.33 -5.08
CA LEU A 86 6.11 2.89 -4.09
C LEU A 86 7.15 3.82 -4.74
N GLY A 87 7.74 3.40 -5.86
CA GLY A 87 8.66 4.22 -6.64
C GLY A 87 8.03 5.56 -7.01
N LEU A 88 6.79 5.55 -7.53
CA LEU A 88 6.06 6.77 -7.89
C LEU A 88 5.77 7.67 -6.68
N VAL A 89 5.40 7.08 -5.53
CA VAL A 89 5.16 7.84 -4.30
C VAL A 89 6.44 8.54 -3.84
N VAL A 90 7.57 7.83 -3.84
CA VAL A 90 8.87 8.38 -3.45
C VAL A 90 9.32 9.47 -4.43
N THR A 91 9.21 9.21 -5.73
CA THR A 91 9.71 10.17 -6.73
C THR A 91 8.87 11.41 -6.80
N ARG A 92 7.55 11.32 -6.65
CA ARG A 92 6.68 12.50 -6.56
C ARG A 92 6.99 13.38 -5.37
N LYS A 93 7.45 12.80 -4.25
CA LYS A 93 7.88 13.59 -3.08
C LYS A 93 9.21 14.32 -3.32
N LEU A 94 10.09 13.77 -4.15
CA LEU A 94 11.43 14.32 -4.41
C LEU A 94 11.48 15.24 -5.64
N PHE A 95 10.64 14.98 -6.65
CA PHE A 95 10.66 15.63 -7.97
C PHE A 95 9.23 16.00 -8.39
N ALA A 96 8.62 16.95 -7.69
CA ALA A 96 7.24 17.36 -7.94
C ALA A 96 7.01 17.91 -9.38
N ASP A 97 8.01 18.60 -9.95
CA ASP A 97 7.85 19.40 -11.16
C ASP A 97 8.12 18.66 -12.49
N SER A 98 8.74 17.47 -12.47
CA SER A 98 9.09 16.74 -13.69
C SER A 98 8.50 15.34 -13.77
N ASN A 99 7.46 15.19 -14.60
CA ASN A 99 6.79 13.90 -14.84
C ASN A 99 7.73 12.83 -15.43
N VAL A 100 8.67 13.24 -16.29
CA VAL A 100 9.59 12.31 -16.98
C VAL A 100 10.61 11.73 -15.99
N TRP A 101 11.24 12.59 -15.18
CA TRP A 101 12.19 12.12 -14.15
C TRP A 101 11.50 11.32 -13.06
N ALA A 102 10.28 11.72 -12.65
CA ALA A 102 9.51 10.96 -11.68
C ALA A 102 9.20 9.53 -12.18
N LEU A 103 8.86 9.37 -13.45
CA LEU A 103 8.59 8.06 -14.05
C LEU A 103 9.85 7.21 -14.21
N LEU A 104 10.93 7.79 -14.75
CA LEU A 104 12.20 7.06 -14.96
C LEU A 104 12.77 6.55 -13.65
N LEU A 105 12.77 7.39 -12.61
CA LEU A 105 13.31 7.01 -11.30
C LEU A 105 12.38 6.03 -10.58
N ALA A 106 11.06 6.12 -10.80
CA ALA A 106 10.10 5.15 -10.25
C ALA A 106 10.29 3.77 -10.88
N VAL A 107 10.49 3.72 -12.20
CA VAL A 107 10.82 2.47 -12.92
C VAL A 107 12.17 1.93 -12.46
N ALA A 108 13.18 2.78 -12.24
CA ALA A 108 14.49 2.35 -11.74
C ALA A 108 14.39 1.76 -10.32
N ILE A 109 13.64 2.41 -9.40
CA ILE A 109 13.38 1.91 -8.05
C ILE A 109 12.58 0.59 -8.12
N ALA A 110 11.55 0.54 -8.96
CA ALA A 110 10.73 -0.67 -9.14
C ALA A 110 11.57 -1.84 -9.67
N ALA A 111 12.42 -1.60 -10.68
CA ALA A 111 13.32 -2.59 -11.23
C ALA A 111 14.35 -3.04 -10.18
N GLY A 112 14.93 -2.11 -9.42
CA GLY A 112 15.85 -2.40 -8.32
C GLY A 112 15.19 -3.27 -7.24
N LEU A 113 13.99 -2.93 -6.80
CA LEU A 113 13.22 -3.71 -5.82
C LEU A 113 12.78 -5.06 -6.37
N PHE A 114 12.42 -5.14 -7.65
CA PHE A 114 12.04 -6.39 -8.33
C PHE A 114 13.23 -7.34 -8.47
N LEU A 115 14.41 -6.83 -8.84
CA LEU A 115 15.64 -7.61 -8.93
C LEU A 115 16.17 -8.01 -7.55
N ALA A 116 16.07 -7.12 -6.56
CA ALA A 116 16.48 -7.38 -5.17
C ALA A 116 15.42 -8.14 -4.37
N HIS A 117 14.28 -8.48 -4.97
CA HIS A 117 13.11 -9.07 -4.28
C HIS A 117 13.47 -10.21 -3.33
N ARG A 118 14.40 -11.11 -3.71
CA ARG A 118 14.81 -12.23 -2.84
C ARG A 118 15.53 -11.81 -1.55
N ARG A 119 16.23 -10.67 -1.55
CA ARG A 119 16.88 -10.12 -0.35
C ARG A 119 15.93 -9.25 0.48
N VAL A 120 14.99 -8.56 -0.17
CA VAL A 120 14.10 -7.58 0.48
C VAL A 120 12.80 -8.23 0.98
N GLU A 121 12.45 -9.45 0.54
CA GLU A 121 11.23 -10.14 0.98
C GLU A 121 11.15 -10.26 2.52
N SER A 122 12.28 -10.50 3.19
CA SER A 122 12.32 -10.54 4.66
C SER A 122 12.03 -9.18 5.29
N VAL A 123 12.47 -8.09 4.67
CA VAL A 123 12.25 -6.71 5.13
C VAL A 123 10.77 -6.34 5.01
N PHE A 124 10.11 -6.70 3.90
CA PHE A 124 8.70 -6.39 3.70
C PHE A 124 7.75 -7.12 4.65
N VAL A 125 8.14 -8.29 5.15
CA VAL A 125 7.35 -8.99 6.17
C VAL A 125 7.26 -8.16 7.46
N TYR A 126 8.34 -7.49 7.87
CA TYR A 126 8.31 -6.59 9.03
C TYR A 126 7.46 -5.35 8.79
N PHE A 127 7.44 -4.85 7.55
CA PHE A 127 6.57 -3.74 7.17
C PHE A 127 5.08 -4.06 7.27
N ALA A 128 4.66 -5.32 7.39
CA ALA A 128 3.27 -5.65 7.68
C ALA A 128 2.79 -5.07 9.03
N VAL A 129 3.71 -4.83 9.98
CA VAL A 129 3.41 -4.15 11.26
C VAL A 129 3.12 -2.65 11.07
N VAL A 130 3.60 -2.05 9.98
CA VAL A 130 3.32 -0.64 9.67
C VAL A 130 1.85 -0.42 9.35
N LEU A 131 1.15 -1.45 8.87
CA LEU A 131 -0.28 -1.37 8.53
C LEU A 131 -1.17 -0.97 9.70
N PRO A 132 -1.18 -1.69 10.85
CA PRO A 132 -1.94 -1.26 12.02
C PRO A 132 -1.42 0.08 12.59
N ALA A 133 -0.11 0.35 12.53
CA ALA A 133 0.45 1.60 13.02
C ALA A 133 -0.08 2.82 12.25
N VAL A 134 -0.08 2.76 10.91
CA VAL A 134 -0.60 3.83 10.05
C VAL A 134 -2.10 4.03 10.27
N PHE A 135 -2.86 2.95 10.42
CA PHE A 135 -4.28 3.04 10.74
C PHE A 135 -4.54 3.72 12.08
N VAL A 136 -3.80 3.32 13.12
CA VAL A 136 -3.90 3.97 14.45
C VAL A 136 -3.55 5.45 14.34
N LEU A 137 -2.46 5.80 13.66
CA LEU A 137 -2.06 7.21 13.44
C LEU A 137 -3.16 8.01 12.70
N PHE A 138 -3.82 7.41 11.70
CA PHE A 138 -4.94 8.05 11.02
C PHE A 138 -6.11 8.33 11.97
N VAL A 139 -6.51 7.34 12.78
CA VAL A 139 -7.68 7.47 13.67
C VAL A 139 -7.38 8.34 14.88
N SER A 140 -6.15 8.37 15.39
CA SER A 140 -5.83 9.02 16.67
C SER A 140 -5.10 10.36 16.54
N ALA A 141 -4.29 10.55 15.49
CA ALA A 141 -3.34 11.65 15.41
C ALA A 141 -3.54 12.58 14.19
N SER A 142 -4.41 12.21 13.25
CA SER A 142 -4.67 13.02 12.05
C SER A 142 -5.62 14.19 12.34
N ALA A 143 -5.71 15.15 11.42
CA ALA A 143 -6.70 16.23 11.54
C ALA A 143 -8.14 15.66 11.47
N THR A 144 -8.32 14.59 10.70
CA THR A 144 -9.57 13.82 10.59
C THR A 144 -9.96 13.11 11.88
N ALA A 145 -9.02 12.85 12.79
CA ALA A 145 -9.31 12.27 14.11
C ALA A 145 -10.31 13.09 14.93
N ARG A 146 -10.45 14.40 14.67
CA ARG A 146 -11.44 15.27 15.34
C ARG A 146 -12.89 14.99 14.93
N LEU A 147 -13.09 14.22 13.86
CA LEU A 147 -14.39 13.85 13.31
C LEU A 147 -14.83 12.43 13.69
N ILE A 148 -13.95 11.68 14.37
CA ILE A 148 -14.19 10.32 14.84
C ILE A 148 -14.50 10.38 16.33
#